data_AF-A0A849H2R1-F1
#
_entry.id   AF-A0A849H2R1-F1
#
_cell.length_a   1.000
_cell.length_b   1.000
_cell.length_c   1.000
_cell.angle_alpha   90.00
_cell.angle_beta   90.00
_cell.angle_gamma   90.00
#
_symmetry.space_group_name_H-M   'P 1'
#
loop_
_entity.id
_entity.type
_entity.pdbx_description
1 polymer ?
#
loop_
_entity_poly.entity_id
_entity_poly.type
_entity_poly.pdbx_seq_one_letter_code
_entity_poly.pdbx_strand_id
1 'polypeptide(L)'
;MPKSSVAKVLSPVEKRLVSLSVPLEDVNPAVLLRKGKGGPRGFWAREGRWFAHIGAAASIQITSGTHPEDRFGDVWSEARTIFSCSWKDPLSQVNPPSPRLFGGFSFDDDHQAEGGWEQFPPAHFVLPELEMVGGEVSGVLTLRRLHPPSPDPARCRQELREELAAVRDALAETNPGPGLLGQCVPATRSEVDRSAWGEMVERVLHEIFEGKLSKVTMARALTASFEGTMDPVDVVMNLWRENPGSHVFLFEPVPGHVLLGAAPETVATVAGGAFRATAVAGSISRGGSPEEQSALSAELLSSEKDRREHQVCVEDMVSRLAAVSDDIRAEPEPRVLTLAAIQHLETVITSNLHPEETVISALRALHPTPAVCGFPRDRALELLRTEEPFRRGWYAGPVGWFDNDGDGVFVPALRSALGFGGEWRLFAGAGSVAGSDPSKEWAETQIKFQPVLKALSGARAELEPGDGGES
;
A
#
# COMPACT_ATOMS: atom_id res chain seq x y z
N MET A 1 -15.89 27.34 29.65
CA MET A 1 -16.93 26.30 29.72
C MET A 1 -17.93 26.58 28.61
N PRO A 2 -18.46 25.59 27.86
CA PRO A 2 -18.58 24.17 28.19
C PRO A 2 -17.51 23.30 27.53
N LYS A 3 -17.34 22.12 28.14
CA LYS A 3 -16.34 21.10 27.83
C LYS A 3 -16.86 20.24 26.67
N SER A 4 -16.03 20.09 25.64
CA SER A 4 -16.17 19.03 24.62
C SER A 4 -16.05 17.68 25.32
N SER A 5 -17.12 16.88 25.24
CA SER A 5 -17.15 15.52 25.76
C SER A 5 -16.38 14.61 24.80
N VAL A 6 -15.10 14.40 25.10
CA VAL A 6 -14.34 13.26 24.59
C VAL A 6 -15.06 12.00 25.10
N ALA A 7 -15.61 11.22 24.17
CA ALA A 7 -16.28 9.97 24.49
C ALA A 7 -15.27 9.01 25.13
N LYS A 8 -15.47 8.80 26.44
CA LYS A 8 -14.74 7.85 27.27
C LYS A 8 -14.87 6.43 26.71
N VAL A 9 -13.75 5.71 26.80
CA VAL A 9 -13.61 4.25 26.77
C VAL A 9 -14.91 3.54 27.18
N LEU A 10 -15.47 2.81 26.22
CA LEU A 10 -16.74 2.10 26.31
C LEU A 10 -16.67 0.98 27.35
N SER A 11 -17.77 0.79 28.09
CA SER A 11 -17.98 -0.27 29.09
C SER A 11 -17.85 -1.69 28.51
N PRO A 12 -17.44 -2.70 29.29
CA PRO A 12 -17.35 -4.09 28.85
C PRO A 12 -18.73 -4.74 28.82
N VAL A 13 -19.46 -4.50 27.73
CA VAL A 13 -20.72 -5.18 27.40
C VAL A 13 -20.59 -5.62 25.94
N GLU A 14 -20.30 -6.91 25.77
CA GLU A 14 -19.86 -7.62 24.55
C GLU A 14 -20.53 -7.16 23.25
N LYS A 15 -19.89 -6.24 22.52
CA LYS A 15 -20.15 -6.12 21.08
C LYS A 15 -19.49 -7.31 20.40
N ARG A 16 -20.26 -8.25 19.86
CA ARG A 16 -19.72 -9.41 19.14
C ARG A 16 -19.53 -9.02 17.67
N LEU A 17 -18.32 -9.16 17.15
CA LEU A 17 -18.05 -9.07 15.73
C LEU A 17 -18.55 -10.36 15.07
N VAL A 18 -19.73 -10.29 14.45
CA VAL A 18 -20.34 -11.41 13.74
C VAL A 18 -19.82 -11.43 12.31
N SER A 19 -19.31 -12.56 11.84
CA SER A 19 -18.89 -12.79 10.46
C SER A 19 -19.73 -13.89 9.81
N LEU A 20 -20.29 -13.61 8.63
CA LEU A 20 -21.04 -14.56 7.81
C LEU A 20 -20.44 -14.59 6.40
N SER A 21 -20.28 -15.77 5.83
CA SER A 21 -19.72 -15.92 4.47
C SER A 21 -20.57 -16.83 3.59
N VAL A 22 -20.66 -16.43 2.32
CA VAL A 22 -21.28 -17.21 1.24
C VAL A 22 -20.31 -17.33 0.06
N PRO A 23 -20.36 -18.44 -0.70
CA PRO A 23 -19.63 -18.53 -1.95
C PRO A 23 -20.14 -17.45 -2.92
N LEU A 24 -19.22 -16.98 -3.75
CA LEU A 24 -19.49 -16.06 -4.83
C LEU A 24 -18.87 -16.62 -6.10
N GLU A 25 -19.61 -16.61 -7.20
CA GLU A 25 -19.07 -16.89 -8.54
C GLU A 25 -18.09 -15.78 -8.95
N ASP A 26 -17.40 -15.93 -10.09
CA ASP A 26 -16.36 -14.97 -10.51
C ASP A 26 -16.96 -13.59 -10.81
N VAL A 27 -16.98 -12.73 -9.78
CA VAL A 27 -17.48 -11.35 -9.83
C VAL A 27 -16.29 -10.41 -9.88
N ASN A 28 -16.32 -9.50 -10.86
CA ASN A 28 -15.30 -8.48 -11.00
C ASN A 28 -15.24 -7.56 -9.74
N PRO A 29 -14.06 -7.33 -9.15
CA PRO A 29 -13.90 -6.50 -7.95
C PRO A 29 -14.46 -5.08 -8.08
N ALA A 30 -14.46 -4.53 -9.29
CA ALA A 30 -14.98 -3.19 -9.56
C ALA A 30 -16.47 -3.05 -9.20
N VAL A 31 -17.27 -4.12 -9.27
CA VAL A 31 -18.70 -4.10 -8.93
C VAL A 31 -18.89 -3.72 -7.46
N LEU A 32 -18.19 -4.40 -6.55
CA LEU A 32 -18.29 -4.11 -5.12
C LEU A 32 -17.72 -2.72 -4.80
N LEU A 33 -16.56 -2.36 -5.37
CA LEU A 33 -15.91 -1.07 -5.11
C LEU A 33 -16.77 0.12 -5.54
N ARG A 34 -17.51 0.00 -6.65
CA ARG A 34 -18.45 1.04 -7.10
C ARG A 34 -19.71 1.08 -6.25
N LYS A 35 -20.22 -0.06 -5.77
CA LYS A 35 -21.33 -0.11 -4.80
C LYS A 35 -20.99 0.62 -3.50
N GLY A 36 -19.72 0.59 -3.08
CA GLY A 36 -19.23 1.33 -1.90
C GLY A 36 -18.97 2.82 -2.10
N LYS A 37 -19.28 3.39 -3.26
CA LYS A 37 -19.08 4.84 -3.52
C LYS A 37 -19.79 5.67 -2.45
N GLY A 38 -19.06 6.60 -1.84
CA GLY A 38 -19.58 7.45 -0.76
C GLY A 38 -19.29 6.92 0.66
N GLY A 39 -18.61 5.78 0.80
CA GLY A 39 -18.07 5.31 2.07
C GLY A 39 -16.64 4.79 1.94
N PRO A 40 -16.07 4.27 3.05
CA PRO A 40 -14.75 3.65 3.04
C PRO A 40 -14.71 2.47 2.08
N ARG A 41 -13.65 2.35 1.30
CA ARG A 41 -13.42 1.20 0.41
C ARG A 41 -11.94 0.96 0.18
N GLY A 42 -11.62 -0.26 -0.22
CA GLY A 42 -10.25 -0.61 -0.53
C GLY A 42 -10.14 -1.85 -1.39
N PHE A 43 -8.99 -1.96 -2.02
CA PHE A 43 -8.62 -3.03 -2.92
C PHE A 43 -7.18 -3.46 -2.64
N TRP A 44 -6.94 -4.74 -2.74
CA TRP A 44 -5.59 -5.32 -2.69
C TRP A 44 -5.52 -6.48 -3.65
N ALA A 45 -4.51 -6.52 -4.51
CA ALA A 45 -4.29 -7.62 -5.43
C ALA A 45 -2.82 -7.96 -5.58
N ARG A 46 -2.57 -9.24 -5.82
CA ARG A 46 -1.28 -9.76 -6.26
C ARG A 46 -1.56 -10.90 -7.23
N GLU A 47 -1.08 -10.74 -8.46
CA GLU A 47 -1.29 -11.73 -9.53
C GLU A 47 -2.80 -12.02 -9.68
N GLY A 48 -3.21 -13.29 -9.69
CA GLY A 48 -4.60 -13.69 -9.83
C GLY A 48 -5.44 -13.60 -8.55
N ARG A 49 -4.87 -13.25 -7.39
CA ARG A 49 -5.58 -13.17 -6.11
C ARG A 49 -5.86 -11.73 -5.71
N TRP A 50 -7.06 -11.47 -5.23
CA TRP A 50 -7.47 -10.12 -4.85
C TRP A 50 -8.50 -10.09 -3.71
N PHE A 51 -8.55 -8.93 -3.05
CA PHE A 51 -9.50 -8.56 -2.02
C PHE A 51 -10.10 -7.20 -2.41
N ALA A 52 -11.42 -7.10 -2.40
CA ALA A 52 -12.15 -5.85 -2.54
C ALA A 52 -13.06 -5.69 -1.34
N HIS A 53 -13.13 -4.49 -0.77
CA HIS A 53 -13.92 -4.28 0.44
C HIS A 53 -14.57 -2.90 0.49
N ILE A 54 -15.69 -2.81 1.20
CA ILE A 54 -16.46 -1.59 1.43
C ILE A 54 -17.00 -1.52 2.86
N GLY A 55 -17.26 -0.29 3.32
CA GLY A 55 -17.74 -0.01 4.67
C GLY A 55 -16.67 -0.24 5.74
N ALA A 56 -16.97 0.17 6.97
CA ALA A 56 -16.10 -0.03 8.13
C ALA A 56 -16.92 -0.58 9.31
N ALA A 57 -16.79 -1.88 9.58
CA ALA A 57 -17.37 -2.50 10.77
C ALA A 57 -16.65 -2.04 12.04
N ALA A 58 -15.35 -1.77 11.92
CA ALA A 58 -14.52 -1.11 12.92
C ALA A 58 -13.38 -0.35 12.21
N SER A 59 -12.79 0.63 12.89
CA SER A 59 -11.57 1.30 12.44
C SER A 59 -10.61 1.52 13.61
N ILE A 60 -9.33 1.57 13.29
CA ILE A 60 -8.23 1.91 14.19
C ILE A 60 -7.56 3.14 13.61
N GLN A 61 -7.41 4.20 14.40
CA GLN A 61 -6.75 5.44 13.97
C GLN A 61 -5.81 5.92 15.06
N ILE A 62 -4.51 5.96 14.75
CA ILE A 62 -3.51 6.56 15.63
C ILE A 62 -3.27 7.98 15.15
N THR A 63 -3.57 8.96 16.01
CA THR A 63 -3.44 10.39 15.71
C THR A 63 -2.17 10.98 16.31
N SER A 64 -1.67 12.07 15.74
CA SER A 64 -0.46 12.71 16.24
C SER A 64 -0.65 13.16 17.69
N GLY A 65 0.22 12.69 18.60
CA GLY A 65 0.23 13.05 20.02
C GLY A 65 -0.25 11.99 21.01
N THR A 66 -0.89 10.90 20.55
CA THR A 66 -1.05 9.68 21.36
C THR A 66 0.25 8.88 21.26
N HIS A 67 1.02 8.78 22.34
CA HIS A 67 2.28 7.99 22.46
C HIS A 67 3.07 7.86 21.14
N PRO A 68 3.75 8.93 20.68
CA PRO A 68 4.41 8.93 19.36
C PRO A 68 5.50 7.85 19.17
N GLU A 69 5.89 7.16 20.23
CA GLU A 69 7.01 6.22 20.23
C GLU A 69 6.65 4.78 19.79
N ASP A 70 5.36 4.37 19.74
CA ASP A 70 4.99 3.00 19.34
C ASP A 70 3.61 2.85 18.65
N ARG A 71 3.38 3.62 17.59
CA ARG A 71 2.15 3.52 16.77
C ARG A 71 1.88 2.10 16.23
N PHE A 72 2.92 1.28 16.03
CA PHE A 72 2.76 -0.11 15.59
C PHE A 72 2.18 -0.98 16.72
N GLY A 73 2.72 -0.87 17.93
CA GLY A 73 2.20 -1.55 19.11
C GLY A 73 0.77 -1.13 19.46
N ASP A 74 0.46 0.17 19.35
CA ASP A 74 -0.88 0.70 19.59
C ASP A 74 -1.92 0.10 18.62
N VAL A 75 -1.59 0.05 17.32
CA VAL A 75 -2.44 -0.59 16.30
C VAL A 75 -2.70 -2.06 16.65
N TRP A 76 -1.66 -2.81 17.00
CA TRP A 76 -1.83 -4.23 17.35
C TRP A 76 -2.68 -4.42 18.61
N SER A 77 -2.49 -3.57 19.62
CA SER A 77 -3.28 -3.59 20.86
C SER A 77 -4.77 -3.35 20.61
N GLU A 78 -5.10 -2.33 19.80
CA GLU A 78 -6.49 -2.05 19.40
C GLU A 78 -7.08 -3.18 18.55
N ALA A 79 -6.30 -3.72 17.60
CA ALA A 79 -6.72 -4.82 16.75
C ALA A 79 -7.07 -6.07 17.55
N ARG A 80 -6.26 -6.44 18.54
CA ARG A 80 -6.55 -7.57 19.45
C ARG A 80 -7.87 -7.39 20.19
N THR A 81 -8.21 -6.16 20.58
CA THR A 81 -9.50 -5.87 21.21
C THR A 81 -10.65 -6.15 20.24
N ILE A 82 -10.54 -5.70 18.99
CA ILE A 82 -11.55 -5.96 17.94
C ILE A 82 -11.68 -7.46 17.67
N PHE A 83 -10.56 -8.16 17.50
CA PHE A 83 -10.59 -9.57 17.14
C PHE A 83 -10.97 -10.51 18.28
N SER A 84 -10.68 -10.16 19.54
CA SER A 84 -11.12 -10.92 20.73
C SER A 84 -12.64 -11.06 20.83
N CYS A 85 -13.38 -10.17 20.15
CA CYS A 85 -14.83 -10.19 20.08
C CYS A 85 -15.37 -10.93 18.83
N SER A 86 -14.51 -11.60 18.05
CA SER A 86 -14.89 -12.24 16.79
C SER A 86 -15.67 -13.54 17.01
N TRP A 87 -16.78 -13.67 16.28
CA TRP A 87 -17.62 -14.86 16.24
C TRP A 87 -17.94 -15.21 14.79
N LYS A 88 -17.69 -16.48 14.44
CA LYS A 88 -17.96 -17.06 13.12
C LYS A 88 -19.32 -17.76 13.12
N ASP A 89 -20.20 -17.42 12.17
CA ASP A 89 -21.52 -18.05 12.10
C ASP A 89 -21.42 -19.52 11.68
N PRO A 90 -21.96 -20.48 12.47
CA PRO A 90 -21.84 -21.90 12.21
C PRO A 90 -22.67 -22.36 11.01
N LEU A 91 -23.61 -21.54 10.52
CA LEU A 91 -24.38 -21.78 9.31
C LEU A 91 -23.83 -21.00 8.11
N SER A 92 -22.61 -20.45 8.20
CA SER A 92 -21.90 -19.94 7.02
C SER A 92 -21.72 -21.06 6.00
N GLN A 93 -21.95 -20.77 4.72
CA GLN A 93 -21.87 -21.78 3.66
C GLN A 93 -20.42 -22.19 3.37
N VAL A 94 -19.46 -21.32 3.71
CA VAL A 94 -18.02 -21.56 3.69
C VAL A 94 -17.40 -21.10 5.01
N ASN A 95 -16.24 -21.65 5.38
CA ASN A 95 -15.51 -21.18 6.56
C ASN A 95 -15.11 -19.72 6.33
N PRO A 96 -15.59 -18.76 7.14
CA PRO A 96 -15.29 -17.36 6.90
C PRO A 96 -13.78 -17.10 7.03
N PRO A 97 -13.20 -16.30 6.11
CA PRO A 97 -11.81 -15.89 6.21
C PRO A 97 -11.58 -15.20 7.56
N SER A 98 -10.36 -15.34 8.11
CA SER A 98 -9.98 -14.61 9.31
C SER A 98 -10.28 -13.11 9.13
N PRO A 99 -10.86 -12.43 10.14
CA PRO A 99 -11.11 -11.00 10.05
C PRO A 99 -9.82 -10.26 9.74
N ARG A 100 -9.87 -9.37 8.73
CA ARG A 100 -8.71 -8.63 8.24
C ARG A 100 -8.90 -7.14 8.35
N LEU A 101 -7.86 -6.48 8.82
CA LEU A 101 -7.73 -5.04 8.87
C LEU A 101 -6.90 -4.58 7.66
N PHE A 102 -7.42 -3.65 6.87
CA PHE A 102 -6.76 -3.07 5.70
C PHE A 102 -6.38 -1.62 5.98
N GLY A 103 -5.19 -1.20 5.57
CA GLY A 103 -4.73 0.16 5.85
C GLY A 103 -3.22 0.30 5.78
N GLY A 104 -2.67 1.15 6.63
CA GLY A 104 -1.24 1.43 6.62
C GLY A 104 -0.78 2.44 7.66
N PHE A 105 0.48 2.82 7.50
CA PHE A 105 1.21 3.71 8.39
C PHE A 105 1.91 4.81 7.57
N SER A 106 2.08 6.00 8.15
CA SER A 106 2.92 7.05 7.56
C SER A 106 4.40 6.64 7.49
N PHE A 107 5.15 7.25 6.60
CA PHE A 107 6.60 7.09 6.49
C PHE A 107 7.30 7.54 7.77
N ASP A 108 7.02 8.77 8.22
CA ASP A 108 7.58 9.37 9.43
C ASP A 108 6.76 9.03 10.68
N ASP A 109 7.43 8.92 11.83
CA ASP A 109 6.78 8.75 13.14
C ASP A 109 6.17 10.05 13.68
N ASP A 110 6.73 11.21 13.32
CA ASP A 110 6.24 12.54 13.71
C ASP A 110 5.23 13.13 12.71
N HIS A 111 4.69 12.30 11.81
CA HIS A 111 3.74 12.70 10.77
C HIS A 111 2.55 13.48 11.32
N GLN A 112 2.22 14.58 10.65
CA GLN A 112 1.03 15.39 10.90
C GLN A 112 0.09 15.24 9.71
N ALA A 113 -1.16 14.89 9.97
CA ALA A 113 -2.19 14.69 8.96
C ALA A 113 -2.68 16.05 8.43
N GLU A 114 -1.96 16.63 7.48
CA GLU A 114 -2.23 17.96 6.93
C GLU A 114 -2.25 17.95 5.39
N GLY A 115 -2.95 18.94 4.80
CA GLY A 115 -3.09 19.07 3.36
C GLY A 115 -3.73 17.81 2.75
N GLY A 116 -3.13 17.27 1.69
CA GLY A 116 -3.62 16.04 1.06
C GLY A 116 -3.61 14.81 1.99
N TRP A 117 -2.84 14.84 3.08
CA TRP A 117 -2.74 13.74 4.03
C TRP A 117 -3.72 13.83 5.21
N GLU A 118 -4.67 14.78 5.20
CA GLU A 118 -5.62 15.00 6.31
C GLU A 118 -6.40 13.74 6.72
N GLN A 119 -6.73 12.87 5.75
CA GLN A 119 -7.45 11.60 6.01
C GLN A 119 -6.52 10.38 6.16
N PHE A 120 -5.21 10.63 6.26
CA PHE A 120 -4.15 9.64 6.37
C PHE A 120 -3.27 9.93 7.60
N PRO A 121 -3.79 9.64 8.82
CA PRO A 121 -3.06 9.86 10.07
C PRO A 121 -1.86 8.90 10.22
N PRO A 122 -1.02 9.04 11.27
CA PRO A 122 0.15 8.17 11.47
C PRO A 122 -0.09 6.66 11.29
N ALA A 123 -1.28 6.18 11.65
CA ALA A 123 -1.77 4.86 11.25
C ALA A 123 -3.28 4.86 11.09
N HIS A 124 -3.80 4.15 10.09
CA HIS A 124 -5.24 3.96 9.89
C HIS A 124 -5.52 2.58 9.32
N PHE A 125 -6.39 1.81 9.99
CA PHE A 125 -6.86 0.52 9.53
C PHE A 125 -8.38 0.42 9.60
N VAL A 126 -8.97 -0.28 8.63
CA VAL A 126 -10.41 -0.54 8.52
C VAL A 126 -10.66 -2.04 8.51
N LEU A 127 -11.55 -2.50 9.39
CA LEU A 127 -12.15 -3.82 9.31
C LEU A 127 -13.41 -3.67 8.45
N PRO A 128 -13.46 -4.24 7.25
CA PRO A 128 -14.57 -3.98 6.34
C PRO A 128 -15.88 -4.60 6.79
N GLU A 129 -16.98 -3.94 6.44
CA GLU A 129 -18.33 -4.49 6.60
C GLU A 129 -18.62 -5.57 5.56
N LEU A 130 -18.24 -5.32 4.31
CA LEU A 130 -18.36 -6.27 3.22
C LEU A 130 -16.98 -6.48 2.61
N GLU A 131 -16.57 -7.72 2.51
CA GLU A 131 -15.31 -8.13 1.91
C GLU A 131 -15.59 -9.22 0.88
N MET A 132 -15.06 -9.00 -0.31
CA MET A 132 -15.07 -9.97 -1.40
C MET A 132 -13.64 -10.41 -1.66
N VAL A 133 -13.44 -11.72 -1.62
CA VAL A 133 -12.18 -12.37 -1.93
C VAL A 133 -12.35 -13.10 -3.24
N GLY A 134 -11.45 -12.87 -4.19
CA GLY A 134 -11.45 -13.57 -5.47
C GLY A 134 -10.08 -14.17 -5.82
N GLY A 135 -10.15 -15.13 -6.74
CA GLY A 135 -9.03 -15.92 -7.24
C GLY A 135 -9.47 -16.73 -8.46
N GLU A 136 -8.56 -17.51 -9.05
CA GLU A 136 -8.74 -18.14 -10.37
C GLU A 136 -9.98 -19.06 -10.53
N VAL A 137 -10.59 -19.56 -9.45
CA VAL A 137 -11.67 -20.58 -9.55
C VAL A 137 -12.87 -20.32 -8.63
N SER A 138 -12.73 -19.56 -7.55
CA SER A 138 -13.81 -19.37 -6.58
C SER A 138 -13.66 -18.08 -5.77
N GLY A 139 -14.79 -17.40 -5.50
CA GLY A 139 -14.85 -16.24 -4.64
C GLY A 139 -15.61 -16.49 -3.34
N VAL A 140 -15.38 -15.63 -2.35
CA VAL A 140 -16.13 -15.61 -1.08
C VAL A 140 -16.56 -14.17 -0.80
N LEU A 141 -17.85 -14.00 -0.51
CA LEU A 141 -18.40 -12.76 0.03
C LEU A 141 -18.61 -12.91 1.53
N THR A 142 -18.07 -11.99 2.31
CA THR A 142 -18.16 -11.98 3.77
C THR A 142 -18.78 -10.68 4.25
N LEU A 143 -19.82 -10.79 5.09
CA LEU A 143 -20.43 -9.68 5.81
C LEU A 143 -20.01 -9.71 7.28
N ARG A 144 -19.63 -8.54 7.80
CA ARG A 144 -19.19 -8.33 9.19
C ARG A 144 -19.99 -7.22 9.85
N ARG A 145 -20.44 -7.49 11.08
CA ARG A 145 -21.17 -6.51 11.89
C ARG A 145 -20.71 -6.57 13.33
N LEU A 146 -20.45 -5.41 13.94
CA LEU A 146 -20.37 -5.28 15.39
C LEU A 146 -21.78 -5.22 15.96
N HIS A 147 -22.23 -6.31 16.56
CA HIS A 147 -23.58 -6.39 17.12
C HIS A 147 -23.53 -6.13 18.64
N PRO A 148 -24.28 -5.16 19.19
CA PRO A 148 -24.44 -5.02 20.64
C PRO A 148 -25.18 -6.24 21.22
N PRO A 149 -25.18 -6.51 22.53
CA PRO A 149 -25.99 -7.60 23.06
C PRO A 149 -27.47 -7.44 22.69
N SER A 150 -28.08 -8.54 22.24
CA SER A 150 -29.49 -8.61 21.82
C SER A 150 -30.25 -9.62 22.68
N PRO A 151 -31.51 -9.35 23.04
CA PRO A 151 -32.38 -10.36 23.65
C PRO A 151 -32.73 -11.50 22.69
N ASP A 152 -32.60 -11.30 21.37
CA ASP A 152 -32.80 -12.35 20.36
C ASP A 152 -31.63 -12.39 19.35
N PRO A 153 -30.48 -12.98 19.72
CA PRO A 153 -29.33 -13.09 18.83
C PRO A 153 -29.60 -13.97 17.60
N ALA A 154 -30.57 -14.89 17.67
CA ALA A 154 -30.88 -15.78 16.56
C ALA A 154 -31.56 -15.03 15.42
N ARG A 155 -32.53 -14.17 15.75
CA ARG A 155 -33.17 -13.28 14.79
C ARG A 155 -32.18 -12.32 14.15
N CYS A 156 -31.31 -11.68 14.94
CA CYS A 156 -30.28 -10.78 14.39
C CYS A 156 -29.40 -11.51 13.35
N ARG A 157 -28.97 -12.75 13.63
CA ARG A 157 -28.20 -13.54 12.67
C ARG A 157 -28.99 -13.90 11.41
N GLN A 158 -30.28 -14.18 11.55
CA GLN A 158 -31.14 -14.46 10.41
C GLN A 158 -31.27 -13.25 9.49
N GLU A 159 -31.49 -12.06 10.06
CA GLU A 159 -31.54 -10.79 9.32
C GLU A 159 -30.20 -10.53 8.57
N LEU A 160 -29.05 -10.81 9.20
CA LEU A 160 -27.75 -10.68 8.54
C LEU A 160 -27.53 -11.69 7.40
N ARG A 161 -28.08 -12.91 7.50
CA ARG A 161 -28.03 -13.89 6.40
C ARG A 161 -28.87 -13.45 5.21
N GLU A 162 -30.05 -12.90 5.47
CA GLU A 162 -30.93 -12.35 4.44
C GLU A 162 -30.29 -11.13 3.75
N GLU A 163 -29.65 -10.25 4.52
CA GLU A 163 -28.86 -9.13 4.00
C GLU A 163 -27.73 -9.63 3.10
N LEU A 164 -26.91 -10.57 3.58
CA LEU A 164 -25.79 -11.12 2.81
C LEU A 164 -26.25 -11.80 1.51
N ALA A 165 -27.35 -12.55 1.55
CA ALA A 165 -27.93 -13.17 0.36
C ALA A 165 -28.40 -12.12 -0.65
N ALA A 166 -29.12 -11.07 -0.20
CA ALA A 166 -29.57 -9.99 -1.07
C ALA A 166 -28.39 -9.21 -1.68
N VAL A 167 -27.31 -8.97 -0.92
CA VAL A 167 -26.10 -8.35 -1.44
C VAL A 167 -25.43 -9.23 -2.49
N ARG A 168 -25.28 -10.54 -2.22
CA ARG A 168 -24.69 -11.51 -3.17
C ARG A 168 -25.45 -11.50 -4.50
N ASP A 169 -26.77 -11.61 -4.44
CA ASP A 169 -27.61 -11.71 -5.65
C ASP A 169 -27.52 -10.42 -6.47
N ALA A 170 -27.57 -9.25 -5.81
CA ALA A 170 -27.39 -7.97 -6.48
C ALA A 170 -26.00 -7.81 -7.14
N LEU A 171 -24.94 -8.34 -6.53
CA LEU A 171 -23.59 -8.31 -7.11
C LEU A 171 -23.49 -9.21 -8.35
N ALA A 172 -24.11 -10.39 -8.33
CA ALA A 172 -24.12 -11.32 -9.45
C ALA A 172 -24.87 -10.79 -10.68
N GLU A 173 -25.91 -9.98 -10.47
CA GLU A 173 -26.69 -9.36 -11.55
C GLU A 173 -26.06 -8.09 -12.14
N THR A 174 -25.03 -7.53 -11.49
CA THR A 174 -24.43 -6.25 -11.89
C THR A 174 -23.27 -6.42 -12.87
N ASN A 175 -23.37 -5.79 -14.04
CA ASN A 175 -22.28 -5.77 -15.01
C ASN A 175 -21.16 -4.77 -14.59
N PRO A 176 -19.87 -5.14 -14.61
CA PRO A 176 -18.74 -4.28 -14.20
C PRO A 176 -18.39 -3.13 -15.15
N GLY A 177 -19.34 -2.64 -15.97
CA GLY A 177 -19.10 -1.58 -16.95
C GLY A 177 -18.35 -0.37 -16.36
N PRO A 178 -17.55 0.34 -17.17
CA PRO A 178 -16.74 1.47 -16.69
C PRO A 178 -17.59 2.47 -15.92
N GLY A 179 -17.00 3.15 -14.93
CA GLY A 179 -17.68 4.23 -14.24
C GLY A 179 -18.05 5.28 -15.28
N LEU A 180 -19.35 5.52 -15.51
CA LEU A 180 -19.82 6.60 -16.38
C LEU A 180 -19.56 7.93 -15.67
N LEU A 181 -18.31 8.38 -15.66
CA LEU A 181 -17.95 9.74 -15.31
C LEU A 181 -17.76 10.54 -16.60
N GLY A 182 -18.12 11.82 -16.55
CA GLY A 182 -17.94 12.75 -17.66
C GLY A 182 -16.47 12.87 -18.09
N GLN A 183 -16.23 13.61 -19.16
CA GLN A 183 -14.88 13.85 -19.70
C GLN A 183 -13.91 14.29 -18.59
N CYS A 184 -12.72 13.67 -18.57
CA CYS A 184 -11.64 13.98 -17.63
C CYS A 184 -10.42 14.50 -18.41
N VAL A 185 -10.26 15.82 -18.51
CA VAL A 185 -9.27 16.49 -19.35
C VAL A 185 -8.09 16.95 -18.48
N PRO A 186 -6.81 16.82 -18.91
CA PRO A 186 -5.70 17.29 -18.08
C PRO A 186 -5.70 18.81 -18.02
N ALA A 187 -5.58 19.37 -16.82
CA ALA A 187 -5.58 20.82 -16.59
C ALA A 187 -4.17 21.36 -16.35
N THR A 188 -3.54 20.96 -15.24
CA THR A 188 -2.19 21.42 -14.87
C THR A 188 -1.30 20.26 -14.43
N ARG A 189 0.01 20.47 -14.56
CA ARG A 189 1.05 19.59 -14.03
C ARG A 189 2.11 20.45 -13.34
N SER A 190 2.45 20.11 -12.11
CA SER A 190 3.52 20.75 -11.35
C SER A 190 4.43 19.71 -10.69
N GLU A 191 5.73 19.95 -10.75
CA GLU A 191 6.75 19.16 -10.08
C GLU A 191 7.95 20.06 -9.80
N VAL A 192 8.86 19.62 -8.93
CA VAL A 192 10.10 20.35 -8.64
C VAL A 192 10.93 20.53 -9.92
N ASP A 193 11.61 21.67 -10.06
CA ASP A 193 12.49 21.91 -11.21
C ASP A 193 13.67 20.93 -11.23
N ARG A 194 14.10 20.54 -12.44
CA ARG A 194 15.22 19.62 -12.62
C ARG A 194 16.53 20.16 -12.03
N SER A 195 16.76 21.47 -12.08
CA SER A 195 17.94 22.10 -11.46
C SER A 195 17.88 22.01 -9.94
N ALA A 196 16.73 22.33 -9.34
CA ALA A 196 16.53 22.22 -7.90
C ALA A 196 16.69 20.78 -7.40
N TRP A 197 16.21 19.79 -8.17
CA TRP A 197 16.51 18.38 -7.92
C TRP A 197 18.02 18.09 -7.95
N GLY A 198 18.71 18.59 -8.99
CA GLY A 198 20.17 18.46 -9.11
C GLY A 198 20.90 18.95 -7.87
N GLU A 199 20.58 20.16 -7.42
CA GLU A 199 21.19 20.78 -6.24
C GLU A 199 20.91 19.99 -4.95
N MET A 200 19.69 19.44 -4.77
CA MET A 200 19.36 18.57 -3.63
C MET A 200 20.23 17.30 -3.63
N VAL A 201 20.34 16.63 -4.78
CA VAL A 201 21.15 15.41 -4.90
C VAL A 201 22.63 15.71 -4.67
N GLU A 202 23.15 16.83 -5.16
CA GLU A 202 24.55 17.23 -4.92
C GLU A 202 24.84 17.45 -3.42
N ARG A 203 23.93 18.10 -2.67
CA ARG A 203 24.08 18.26 -1.21
C ARG A 203 24.08 16.91 -0.48
N VAL A 204 23.19 16.01 -0.87
CA VAL A 204 23.13 14.65 -0.35
C VAL A 204 24.41 13.87 -0.65
N LEU A 205 24.94 13.97 -1.87
CA LEU A 205 26.19 13.32 -2.27
C LEU A 205 27.39 13.86 -1.49
N HIS A 206 27.37 15.14 -1.11
CA HIS A 206 28.39 15.71 -0.23
C HIS A 206 28.37 15.06 1.16
N GLU A 207 27.18 14.87 1.75
CA GLU A 207 27.03 14.19 3.04
C GLU A 207 27.52 12.72 2.99
N ILE A 208 27.28 12.03 1.86
CA ILE A 208 27.81 10.68 1.61
C ILE A 208 29.33 10.70 1.49
N PHE A 209 29.88 11.69 0.78
CA PHE A 209 31.33 11.86 0.63
C PHE A 209 32.03 12.13 1.97
N GLU A 210 31.38 12.88 2.87
CA GLU A 210 31.85 13.09 4.24
C GLU A 210 31.70 11.87 5.15
N GLY A 211 31.12 10.77 4.65
CA GLY A 211 30.95 9.51 5.38
C GLY A 211 29.85 9.55 6.44
N LYS A 212 28.97 10.56 6.43
CA LYS A 212 27.86 10.68 7.39
C LYS A 212 26.78 9.63 7.15
N LEU A 213 26.61 9.19 5.91
CA LEU A 213 25.72 8.12 5.49
C LEU A 213 26.27 7.42 4.24
N SER A 214 25.81 6.19 3.97
CA SER A 214 26.21 5.42 2.78
C SER A 214 25.17 5.45 1.66
N LYS A 215 23.90 5.67 2.02
CA LYS A 215 22.76 5.71 1.08
C LYS A 215 21.66 6.60 1.63
N VAL A 216 20.96 7.31 0.74
CA VAL A 216 19.64 7.90 1.03
C VAL A 216 18.78 7.85 -0.22
N THR A 217 17.50 7.54 -0.06
CA THR A 217 16.55 7.53 -1.17
C THR A 217 15.75 8.82 -1.13
N MET A 218 16.11 9.80 -1.94
CA MET A 218 15.38 11.06 -2.09
C MET A 218 14.12 10.86 -2.92
N ALA A 219 13.07 11.63 -2.66
CA ALA A 219 11.81 11.55 -3.38
C ALA A 219 11.40 12.90 -3.98
N ARG A 220 10.62 12.80 -5.06
CA ARG A 220 9.93 13.93 -5.66
C ARG A 220 8.46 13.62 -5.89
N ALA A 221 7.68 14.68 -5.87
CA ALA A 221 6.25 14.63 -6.14
C ALA A 221 5.93 15.32 -7.48
N LEU A 222 4.96 14.77 -8.18
CA LEU A 222 4.35 15.33 -9.38
C LEU A 222 2.85 15.45 -9.11
N THR A 223 2.31 16.67 -9.16
CA THR A 223 0.87 16.90 -9.02
C THR A 223 0.27 17.08 -10.41
N ALA A 224 -0.76 16.29 -10.72
CA ALA A 224 -1.56 16.40 -11.93
C ALA A 224 -3.01 16.74 -11.55
N SER A 225 -3.53 17.82 -12.12
CA SER A 225 -4.94 18.21 -11.96
C SER A 225 -5.73 17.93 -13.23
N PHE A 226 -7.03 17.72 -13.08
CA PHE A 226 -7.92 17.36 -14.16
C PHE A 226 -9.21 18.18 -14.09
N GLU A 227 -9.75 18.55 -15.24
CA GLU A 227 -11.13 19.01 -15.36
C GLU A 227 -12.05 17.79 -15.38
N GLY A 228 -12.98 17.70 -14.41
CA GLY A 228 -13.85 16.55 -14.22
C GLY A 228 -13.39 15.62 -13.10
N THR A 229 -14.08 14.50 -12.92
CA THR A 229 -13.80 13.53 -11.86
C THR A 229 -13.35 12.21 -12.47
N MET A 230 -12.25 11.64 -11.96
CA MET A 230 -11.78 10.31 -12.30
C MET A 230 -12.26 9.31 -11.25
N ASP A 231 -12.73 8.12 -11.65
CA ASP A 231 -13.13 7.08 -10.69
C ASP A 231 -11.86 6.39 -10.20
N PRO A 232 -11.55 6.43 -8.89
CA PRO A 232 -10.43 5.68 -8.33
C PRO A 232 -10.46 4.19 -8.66
N VAL A 233 -11.64 3.62 -8.87
CA VAL A 233 -11.82 2.22 -9.27
C VAL A 233 -11.21 1.96 -10.65
N ASP A 234 -11.44 2.84 -11.62
CA ASP A 234 -10.88 2.68 -12.97
C ASP A 234 -9.35 2.79 -12.93
N VAL A 235 -8.81 3.73 -12.13
CA VAL A 235 -7.36 3.89 -11.95
C VAL A 235 -6.72 2.64 -11.36
N VAL A 236 -7.27 2.08 -10.28
CA VAL A 236 -6.67 0.90 -9.64
C VAL A 236 -6.82 -0.36 -10.50
N MET A 237 -7.93 -0.52 -11.23
CA MET A 237 -8.11 -1.64 -12.16
C MET A 237 -7.12 -1.56 -13.33
N ASN A 238 -6.82 -0.35 -13.83
CA ASN A 238 -5.78 -0.15 -14.83
C ASN A 238 -4.38 -0.42 -14.26
N LEU A 239 -4.09 0.06 -13.05
CA LEU A 239 -2.84 -0.26 -12.36
C LEU A 239 -2.61 -1.76 -12.23
N TRP A 240 -3.64 -2.51 -11.82
CA TRP A 240 -3.56 -3.96 -11.68
C TRP A 240 -3.29 -4.67 -13.00
N ARG A 241 -3.96 -4.24 -14.08
CA ARG A 241 -3.77 -4.79 -15.42
C ARG A 241 -2.36 -4.53 -15.98
N GLU A 242 -1.83 -3.33 -15.77
CA GLU A 242 -0.57 -2.89 -16.39
C GLU A 242 0.69 -3.24 -15.60
N ASN A 243 0.55 -3.65 -14.34
CA ASN A 243 1.67 -3.94 -13.45
C ASN A 243 1.62 -5.38 -12.93
N PRO A 244 1.67 -6.40 -13.82
CA PRO A 244 1.73 -7.79 -13.39
C PRO A 244 2.95 -8.01 -12.50
N GLY A 245 2.79 -8.82 -11.46
CA GLY A 245 3.86 -9.06 -10.49
C GLY A 245 4.15 -7.88 -9.54
N SER A 246 3.24 -6.91 -9.41
CA SER A 246 3.21 -5.95 -8.30
C SER A 246 2.06 -6.23 -7.34
N HIS A 247 2.20 -5.78 -6.10
CA HIS A 247 1.08 -5.63 -5.17
C HIS A 247 0.34 -4.33 -5.49
N VAL A 248 -0.88 -4.46 -5.98
CA VAL A 248 -1.72 -3.31 -6.31
C VAL A 248 -2.70 -3.05 -5.18
N PHE A 249 -2.79 -1.80 -4.76
CA PHE A 249 -3.62 -1.40 -3.63
C PHE A 249 -4.43 -0.14 -3.94
N LEU A 250 -5.59 -0.04 -3.30
CA LEU A 250 -6.38 1.18 -3.13
C LEU A 250 -6.86 1.22 -1.69
N PHE A 251 -6.71 2.37 -1.05
CA PHE A 251 -7.27 2.67 0.26
C PHE A 251 -7.94 4.04 0.20
N GLU A 252 -9.26 4.06 0.33
CA GLU A 252 -10.08 5.26 0.38
C GLU A 252 -10.85 5.25 1.71
N PRO A 253 -10.28 5.76 2.81
CA PRO A 253 -10.93 5.76 4.11
C PRO A 253 -12.12 6.72 4.17
N VAL A 254 -12.05 7.81 3.42
CA VAL A 254 -13.07 8.86 3.32
C VAL A 254 -13.28 9.17 1.85
N PRO A 255 -14.53 9.38 1.39
CA PRO A 255 -14.80 9.67 -0.01
C PRO A 255 -13.94 10.80 -0.56
N GLY A 256 -13.32 10.56 -1.72
CA GLY A 256 -12.47 11.53 -2.40
C GLY A 256 -11.06 11.69 -1.82
N HIS A 257 -10.67 10.88 -0.83
CA HIS A 257 -9.31 10.85 -0.27
C HIS A 257 -8.72 9.46 -0.48
N VAL A 258 -7.94 9.30 -1.54
CA VAL A 258 -7.54 8.00 -2.06
C VAL A 258 -6.03 7.87 -2.03
N LEU A 259 -5.53 6.76 -1.52
CA LEU A 259 -4.17 6.31 -1.78
C LEU A 259 -4.23 5.04 -2.62
N LEU A 260 -3.57 5.02 -3.76
CA LEU A 260 -3.44 3.83 -4.60
C LEU A 260 -2.01 3.67 -5.12
N GLY A 261 -1.63 2.46 -5.52
CA GLY A 261 -0.30 2.21 -6.06
C GLY A 261 -0.07 0.78 -6.47
N ALA A 262 1.14 0.53 -7.00
CA ALA A 262 1.58 -0.77 -7.49
C ALA A 262 3.01 -1.07 -7.01
N ALA A 263 3.13 -1.57 -5.79
CA ALA A 263 4.44 -1.81 -5.16
C ALA A 263 5.04 -3.14 -5.65
N PRO A 264 6.29 -3.15 -6.15
CA PRO A 264 6.92 -4.39 -6.62
C PRO A 264 7.46 -5.27 -5.49
N GLU A 265 7.70 -4.69 -4.32
CA GLU A 265 8.40 -5.30 -3.20
C GLU A 265 7.53 -5.37 -1.93
N THR A 266 7.91 -6.24 -1.01
CA THR A 266 7.25 -6.39 0.30
C THR A 266 8.18 -5.96 1.43
N VAL A 267 7.67 -5.17 2.38
CA VAL A 267 8.36 -4.92 3.66
C VAL A 267 8.25 -6.15 4.55
N ALA A 268 7.06 -6.76 4.61
CA ALA A 268 6.80 -7.94 5.43
C ALA A 268 5.65 -8.77 4.84
N THR A 269 5.85 -10.08 4.77
CA THR A 269 4.81 -11.09 4.57
C THR A 269 4.94 -12.09 5.70
N VAL A 270 3.85 -12.37 6.41
CA VAL A 270 3.79 -13.38 7.47
C VAL A 270 2.63 -14.32 7.19
N ALA A 271 2.88 -15.62 7.25
CA ALA A 271 1.87 -16.67 7.15
C ALA A 271 2.21 -17.82 8.11
N GLY A 272 1.38 -18.06 9.11
CA GLY A 272 1.61 -19.08 10.14
C GLY A 272 2.93 -18.89 10.88
N GLY A 273 3.34 -17.65 11.12
CA GLY A 273 4.63 -17.29 11.74
C GLY A 273 5.85 -17.35 10.82
N ALA A 274 5.71 -17.88 9.60
CA ALA A 274 6.78 -17.83 8.59
C ALA A 274 6.84 -16.43 7.97
N PHE A 275 7.98 -15.77 8.13
CA PHE A 275 8.23 -14.43 7.63
C PHE A 275 8.99 -14.45 6.30
N ARG A 276 8.64 -13.50 5.42
CA ARG A 276 9.37 -13.20 4.19
C ARG A 276 9.40 -11.70 3.93
N ALA A 277 10.55 -11.18 3.51
CA ALA A 277 10.71 -9.85 2.93
C ALA A 277 11.65 -9.89 1.71
N THR A 278 11.68 -8.78 0.99
CA THR A 278 12.54 -8.60 -0.20
C THR A 278 13.37 -7.35 0.01
N ALA A 279 14.69 -7.49 0.08
CA ALA A 279 15.58 -6.35 -0.06
C ALA A 279 15.69 -6.04 -1.55
N VAL A 280 15.39 -4.81 -1.95
CA VAL A 280 15.50 -4.36 -3.35
C VAL A 280 16.31 -3.07 -3.40
N ALA A 281 17.44 -3.12 -4.09
CA ALA A 281 18.35 -2.00 -4.28
C ALA A 281 19.24 -2.24 -5.50
N GLY A 282 19.90 -1.19 -6.00
CA GLY A 282 20.55 -1.25 -7.31
C GLY A 282 19.50 -1.26 -8.43
N SER A 283 19.71 -0.43 -9.44
CA SER A 283 18.71 -0.19 -10.48
C SER A 283 19.37 0.00 -11.83
N ILE A 284 18.81 -0.62 -12.86
CA ILE A 284 19.17 -0.32 -14.25
C ILE A 284 17.92 -0.28 -15.13
N SER A 285 18.00 0.42 -16.27
CA SER A 285 16.93 0.41 -17.27
C SER A 285 16.57 -1.03 -17.66
N ARG A 286 15.29 -1.27 -18.00
CA ARG A 286 14.87 -2.57 -18.54
C ARG A 286 15.53 -2.88 -19.89
N GLY A 287 15.88 -1.88 -20.69
CA GLY A 287 16.25 -2.07 -22.09
C GLY A 287 15.02 -2.20 -23.00
N GLY A 288 15.22 -1.93 -24.29
CA GLY A 288 14.18 -1.91 -25.33
C GLY A 288 13.95 -3.24 -26.04
N SER A 289 14.87 -4.21 -25.92
CA SER A 289 14.74 -5.56 -26.47
C SER A 289 15.11 -6.65 -25.43
N PRO A 290 14.71 -7.92 -25.63
CA PRO A 290 15.12 -9.02 -24.75
C PRO A 290 16.65 -9.19 -24.63
N GLU A 291 17.38 -8.92 -25.70
CA GLU A 291 18.85 -9.00 -25.74
C GLU A 291 19.46 -7.86 -24.92
N GLU A 292 18.99 -6.63 -25.12
CA GLU A 292 19.45 -5.47 -24.34
C GLU A 292 19.09 -5.63 -22.86
N GLN A 293 17.88 -6.11 -22.56
CA GLN A 293 17.45 -6.42 -21.20
C GLN A 293 18.40 -7.41 -20.53
N SER A 294 18.76 -8.49 -21.22
CA SER A 294 19.67 -9.52 -20.69
C SER A 294 21.08 -8.98 -20.48
N ALA A 295 21.57 -8.13 -21.39
CA ALA A 295 22.88 -7.48 -21.25
C ALA A 295 22.92 -6.54 -20.03
N LEU A 296 21.90 -5.69 -19.87
CA LEU A 296 21.76 -4.78 -18.73
C LEU A 296 21.59 -5.56 -17.40
N SER A 297 20.89 -6.69 -17.41
CA SER A 297 20.80 -7.57 -16.23
C SER A 297 22.16 -8.12 -15.82
N ALA A 298 22.98 -8.55 -16.78
CA ALA A 298 24.33 -9.05 -16.51
C ALA A 298 25.26 -7.92 -16.03
N GLU A 299 25.11 -6.71 -16.57
CA GLU A 299 25.80 -5.51 -16.09
C GLU A 299 25.43 -5.22 -14.63
N LEU A 300 24.13 -5.19 -14.29
CA LEU A 300 23.67 -4.94 -12.93
C LEU A 300 24.19 -5.99 -11.93
N LEU A 301 24.16 -7.27 -12.30
CA LEU A 301 24.65 -8.37 -11.45
C LEU A 301 26.16 -8.34 -11.22
N SER A 302 26.93 -7.73 -12.13
CA SER A 302 28.39 -7.62 -12.05
C SER A 302 28.88 -6.27 -11.54
N SER A 303 27.99 -5.28 -11.39
CA SER A 303 28.31 -3.97 -10.84
C SER A 303 28.67 -4.05 -9.36
N GLU A 304 29.95 -3.85 -9.04
CA GLU A 304 30.43 -3.79 -7.65
C GLU A 304 29.73 -2.69 -6.84
N LYS A 305 29.39 -1.57 -7.49
CA LYS A 305 28.66 -0.45 -6.88
C LYS A 305 27.27 -0.90 -6.45
N ASP A 306 26.48 -1.44 -7.37
CA ASP A 306 25.09 -1.84 -7.10
C ASP A 306 25.04 -3.02 -6.12
N ARG A 307 25.95 -3.99 -6.23
CA ARG A 307 26.06 -5.10 -5.27
C ARG A 307 26.38 -4.59 -3.86
N ARG A 308 27.27 -3.61 -3.71
CA ARG A 308 27.61 -3.04 -2.40
C ARG A 308 26.44 -2.26 -1.80
N GLU A 309 25.74 -1.46 -2.61
CA GLU A 309 24.52 -0.78 -2.18
C GLU A 309 23.47 -1.80 -1.69
N HIS A 310 23.28 -2.85 -2.47
CA HIS A 310 22.32 -3.90 -2.18
C HIS A 310 22.67 -4.66 -0.90
N GLN A 311 23.94 -5.02 -0.73
CA GLN A 311 24.42 -5.72 0.45
C GLN A 311 24.16 -4.95 1.75
N VAL A 312 24.36 -3.62 1.75
CA VAL A 312 24.04 -2.76 2.90
C VAL A 312 22.55 -2.84 3.27
N CYS A 313 21.66 -2.91 2.26
CA CYS A 313 20.23 -3.05 2.49
C CYS A 313 19.89 -4.41 3.13
N VAL A 314 20.51 -5.49 2.65
CA VAL A 314 20.33 -6.84 3.19
C VAL A 314 20.81 -6.93 4.64
N GLU A 315 22.01 -6.45 4.93
CA GLU A 315 22.62 -6.52 6.27
C GLU A 315 21.82 -5.74 7.32
N ASP A 316 21.36 -4.52 6.99
CA ASP A 316 20.54 -3.73 7.90
C ASP A 316 19.19 -4.41 8.17
N MET A 317 18.52 -4.94 7.15
CA MET A 317 17.26 -5.66 7.32
C MET A 317 17.43 -6.92 8.18
N VAL A 318 18.48 -7.72 7.94
CA VAL A 318 18.81 -8.89 8.76
C VAL A 318 19.09 -8.49 10.21
N SER A 319 19.89 -7.45 10.42
CA SER A 319 20.23 -6.98 11.76
C SER A 319 19.00 -6.51 12.56
N ARG A 320 18.04 -5.85 11.91
CA ARG A 320 16.83 -5.35 12.58
C ARG A 320 15.81 -6.45 12.85
N LEU A 321 15.70 -7.41 11.94
CA LEU A 321 14.79 -8.54 12.11
C LEU A 321 15.19 -9.42 13.31
N ALA A 322 16.45 -9.35 13.75
CA ALA A 322 16.94 -10.05 14.96
C ALA A 322 16.18 -9.68 16.25
N ALA A 323 15.42 -8.58 16.24
CA ALA A 323 14.56 -8.20 17.36
C ALA A 323 13.32 -9.09 17.53
N VAL A 324 12.91 -9.80 16.47
CA VAL A 324 11.63 -10.56 16.42
C VAL A 324 11.80 -12.00 15.92
N SER A 325 13.04 -12.44 15.71
CA SER A 325 13.38 -13.74 15.12
C SER A 325 14.85 -14.10 15.33
N ASP A 326 15.14 -15.38 15.62
CA ASP A 326 16.51 -15.89 15.76
C ASP A 326 17.07 -16.58 14.51
N ASP A 327 16.22 -17.16 13.65
CA ASP A 327 16.63 -17.94 12.45
C ASP A 327 16.39 -17.14 11.17
N ILE A 328 17.26 -16.17 10.91
CA ILE A 328 17.16 -15.28 9.75
C ILE A 328 18.08 -15.76 8.63
N ARG A 329 17.51 -15.91 7.42
CA ARG A 329 18.24 -16.36 6.23
C ARG A 329 17.99 -15.40 5.08
N ALA A 330 19.06 -14.83 4.56
CA ALA A 330 19.07 -14.14 3.28
C ALA A 330 19.62 -15.08 2.19
N GLU A 331 19.08 -15.00 0.98
CA GLU A 331 19.69 -15.68 -0.17
C GLU A 331 21.14 -15.17 -0.36
N PRO A 332 22.12 -16.06 -0.64
CA PRO A 332 23.54 -15.71 -0.63
C PRO A 332 23.95 -14.78 -1.78
N GLU A 333 23.19 -14.79 -2.87
CA GLU A 333 23.44 -13.96 -4.05
C GLU A 333 22.13 -13.26 -4.44
N PRO A 334 22.18 -11.98 -4.89
CA PRO A 334 21.02 -11.32 -5.42
C PRO A 334 20.62 -11.91 -6.78
N ARG A 335 19.33 -11.80 -7.09
CA ARG A 335 18.77 -12.08 -8.42
C ARG A 335 18.24 -10.79 -9.06
N VAL A 336 17.98 -10.83 -10.36
CA VAL A 336 17.39 -9.69 -11.06
C VAL A 336 15.87 -9.74 -10.99
N LEU A 337 15.27 -8.70 -10.42
CA LEU A 337 13.83 -8.42 -10.47
C LEU A 337 13.54 -7.50 -11.67
N THR A 338 13.02 -8.07 -12.75
CA THR A 338 12.61 -7.30 -13.93
C THR A 338 11.17 -6.80 -13.77
N LEU A 339 10.98 -5.49 -13.85
CA LEU A 339 9.69 -4.81 -13.78
C LEU A 339 9.41 -4.11 -15.12
N ALA A 340 8.22 -3.53 -15.29
CA ALA A 340 7.75 -3.03 -16.58
C ALA A 340 8.74 -2.08 -17.31
N ALA A 341 9.51 -1.27 -16.56
CA ALA A 341 10.43 -0.28 -17.12
C ALA A 341 11.83 -0.25 -16.47
N ILE A 342 12.08 -1.06 -15.44
CA ILE A 342 13.33 -1.03 -14.67
C ILE A 342 13.67 -2.44 -14.18
N GLN A 343 14.94 -2.70 -13.89
CA GLN A 343 15.41 -3.93 -13.24
C GLN A 343 16.12 -3.58 -11.94
N HIS A 344 15.97 -4.45 -10.93
CA HIS A 344 16.62 -4.29 -9.63
C HIS A 344 17.38 -5.53 -9.21
N LEU A 345 18.35 -5.38 -8.31
CA LEU A 345 18.82 -6.52 -7.51
C LEU A 345 17.78 -6.79 -6.43
N GLU A 346 17.46 -8.07 -6.22
CA GLU A 346 16.55 -8.56 -5.19
C GLU A 346 17.23 -9.68 -4.41
N THR A 347 17.13 -9.62 -3.08
CA THR A 347 17.48 -10.74 -2.20
C THR A 347 16.28 -11.04 -1.32
N VAL A 348 15.84 -12.30 -1.31
CA VAL A 348 14.78 -12.75 -0.42
C VAL A 348 15.36 -12.99 0.97
N ILE A 349 14.69 -12.45 1.99
CA ILE A 349 14.98 -12.67 3.41
C ILE A 349 13.82 -13.47 3.99
N THR A 350 14.12 -14.56 4.68
CA THR A 350 13.13 -15.46 5.31
C THR A 350 13.50 -15.72 6.75
N SER A 351 12.49 -15.94 7.59
CA SER A 351 12.70 -16.39 8.97
C SER A 351 11.43 -17.02 9.55
N ASN A 352 11.52 -17.53 10.78
CA ASN A 352 10.36 -17.83 11.61
C ASN A 352 10.32 -16.82 12.75
N LEU A 353 9.21 -16.08 12.87
CA LEU A 353 9.04 -15.13 13.95
C LEU A 353 8.89 -15.84 15.30
N HIS A 354 9.21 -15.13 16.38
CA HIS A 354 8.89 -15.61 17.73
C HIS A 354 7.36 -15.78 17.89
N PRO A 355 6.88 -16.72 18.73
CA PRO A 355 5.45 -17.09 18.78
C PRO A 355 4.46 -15.94 19.07
N GLU A 356 4.91 -14.91 19.78
CA GLU A 356 4.15 -13.71 20.14
C GLU A 356 4.21 -12.59 19.09
N GLU A 357 5.09 -12.72 18.10
CA GLU A 357 5.38 -11.70 17.12
C GLU A 357 4.50 -11.84 15.87
N THR A 358 4.24 -10.71 15.22
CA THR A 358 3.31 -10.62 14.10
C THR A 358 3.93 -9.88 12.92
N VAL A 359 3.19 -9.79 11.82
CA VAL A 359 3.54 -8.89 10.72
C VAL A 359 3.73 -7.44 11.18
N ILE A 360 2.98 -6.98 12.17
CA ILE A 360 3.09 -5.60 12.72
C ILE A 360 4.41 -5.42 13.48
N SER A 361 4.86 -6.44 14.21
CA SER A 361 6.16 -6.44 14.87
C SER A 361 7.31 -6.38 13.87
N ALA A 362 7.21 -7.16 12.79
CA ALA A 362 8.20 -7.13 11.71
C ALA A 362 8.23 -5.76 11.01
N LEU A 363 7.07 -5.12 10.80
CA LEU A 363 7.00 -3.75 10.29
C LEU A 363 7.70 -2.75 11.20
N ARG A 364 7.43 -2.83 12.51
CA ARG A 364 8.08 -1.96 13.51
C ARG A 364 9.62 -2.07 13.45
N ALA A 365 10.13 -3.28 13.25
CA ALA A 365 11.57 -3.51 13.14
C ALA A 365 12.15 -2.95 11.83
N LEU A 366 11.46 -3.18 10.70
CA LEU A 366 12.02 -2.94 9.37
C LEU A 366 11.71 -1.56 8.80
N HIS A 367 10.62 -0.91 9.19
CA HIS A 367 10.20 0.36 8.62
C HIS A 367 10.98 1.56 9.22
N PRO A 368 11.33 2.56 8.40
CA PRO A 368 11.53 2.45 6.96
C PRO A 368 12.76 1.61 6.61
N THR A 369 12.64 0.88 5.49
CA THR A 369 13.74 0.05 4.96
C THR A 369 14.81 0.94 4.31
N PRO A 370 16.06 0.46 4.19
CA PRO A 370 17.11 1.18 3.46
C PRO A 370 16.77 1.49 1.99
N ALA A 371 15.90 0.69 1.37
CA ALA A 371 15.48 0.89 -0.02
C ALA A 371 14.70 2.19 -0.21
N VAL A 372 13.86 2.56 0.77
CA VAL A 372 13.00 3.74 0.69
C VAL A 372 13.45 4.91 1.55
N CYS A 373 14.34 4.68 2.51
CA CYS A 373 14.90 5.72 3.38
C CYS A 373 16.39 5.93 3.13
N GLY A 374 17.22 4.97 3.51
CA GLY A 374 18.68 5.09 3.45
C GLY A 374 19.38 4.36 4.59
N PHE A 375 20.70 4.53 4.66
CA PHE A 375 21.55 3.91 5.67
C PHE A 375 22.73 4.81 6.07
N PRO A 376 23.00 5.03 7.37
CA PRO A 376 22.19 4.61 8.53
C PRO A 376 20.81 5.30 8.56
N ARG A 377 19.76 4.60 9.05
CA ARG A 377 18.37 5.09 8.97
C ARG A 377 18.18 6.45 9.63
N ASP A 378 18.64 6.62 10.86
CA ASP A 378 18.30 7.83 11.62
C ASP A 378 18.90 9.07 10.96
N ARG A 379 20.13 8.96 10.45
CA ARG A 379 20.77 10.02 9.67
C ARG A 379 20.05 10.29 8.35
N ALA A 380 19.62 9.24 7.64
CA ALA A 380 18.86 9.38 6.41
C ALA A 380 17.51 10.08 6.66
N LEU A 381 16.79 9.72 7.73
CA LEU A 381 15.53 10.37 8.13
C LEU A 381 15.72 11.87 8.44
N GLU A 382 16.76 12.23 9.21
CA GLU A 382 17.09 13.63 9.48
C GLU A 382 17.34 14.43 8.20
N LEU A 383 18.11 13.84 7.27
CA LEU A 383 18.45 14.46 6.00
C LEU A 383 17.20 14.65 5.12
N LEU A 384 16.37 13.61 4.99
CA LEU A 384 15.12 13.66 4.22
C LEU A 384 14.18 14.76 4.73
N ARG A 385 14.04 14.90 6.06
CA ARG A 385 13.21 15.95 6.67
C ARG A 385 13.68 17.36 6.34
N THR A 386 14.97 17.53 6.06
CA THR A 386 15.59 18.84 5.80
C THR A 386 15.65 19.16 4.30
N GLU A 387 15.95 18.15 3.48
CA GLU A 387 16.20 18.32 2.05
C GLU A 387 14.94 18.18 1.19
N GLU A 388 13.96 17.35 1.58
CA GLU A 388 12.75 17.17 0.76
C GLU A 388 11.79 18.36 0.89
N PRO A 389 11.27 18.91 -0.22
CA PRO A 389 10.40 20.08 -0.19
C PRO A 389 8.94 19.73 0.21
N PHE A 390 8.68 18.49 0.63
CA PHE A 390 7.36 18.01 1.03
C PHE A 390 7.47 16.91 2.09
N ARG A 391 6.40 16.70 2.85
CA ARG A 391 6.27 15.55 3.74
C ARG A 391 5.70 14.36 2.99
N ARG A 392 6.34 13.20 3.12
CA ARG A 392 5.94 11.97 2.42
C ARG A 392 4.57 11.46 2.85
N GLY A 393 4.13 11.75 4.07
CA GLY A 393 2.88 11.18 4.60
C GLY A 393 2.91 9.66 4.49
N TRP A 394 1.97 9.06 3.76
CA TRP A 394 1.96 7.60 3.55
C TRP A 394 2.80 7.13 2.36
N TYR A 395 3.32 8.02 1.51
CA TYR A 395 4.25 7.60 0.45
C TYR A 395 5.48 6.92 1.06
N ALA A 396 5.86 5.76 0.50
CA ALA A 396 6.90 4.87 1.03
C ALA A 396 6.64 4.33 2.46
N GLY A 397 5.49 4.65 3.08
CA GLY A 397 5.02 4.00 4.30
C GLY A 397 4.45 2.60 4.03
N PRO A 398 4.37 1.72 5.04
CA PRO A 398 3.77 0.41 4.90
C PRO A 398 2.26 0.50 4.67
N VAL A 399 1.79 -0.12 3.60
CA VAL A 399 0.36 -0.30 3.29
C VAL A 399 0.08 -1.76 3.02
N GLY A 400 -1.06 -2.26 3.47
CA GLY A 400 -1.30 -3.69 3.50
C GLY A 400 -2.51 -4.12 4.30
N TRP A 401 -2.48 -5.37 4.70
CA TRP A 401 -3.48 -5.96 5.57
C TRP A 401 -2.85 -6.95 6.55
N PHE A 402 -3.54 -7.15 7.67
CA PHE A 402 -3.24 -8.20 8.64
C PHE A 402 -4.52 -8.78 9.25
N ASP A 403 -4.44 -10.00 9.78
CA ASP A 403 -5.56 -10.67 10.44
C ASP A 403 -5.33 -10.94 11.93
N ASN A 404 -6.31 -11.59 12.55
CA ASN A 404 -6.27 -11.97 13.96
C ASN A 404 -5.15 -12.96 14.32
N ASP A 405 -4.67 -13.73 13.35
CA ASP A 405 -3.64 -14.75 13.57
C ASP A 405 -2.24 -14.11 13.53
N GLY A 406 -2.14 -12.79 13.28
CA GLY A 406 -0.89 -12.05 13.17
C GLY A 406 -0.26 -12.13 11.77
N ASP A 407 -0.94 -12.80 10.85
CA ASP A 407 -0.54 -12.96 9.46
C ASP A 407 -0.91 -11.71 8.66
N GLY A 408 -0.20 -11.47 7.56
CA GLY A 408 -0.47 -10.32 6.72
C GLY A 408 0.59 -10.05 5.66
N VAL A 409 0.31 -9.05 4.83
CA VAL A 409 1.22 -8.60 3.77
C VAL A 409 1.23 -7.08 3.76
N PHE A 410 2.43 -6.51 3.81
CA PHE A 410 2.65 -5.08 3.70
C PHE A 410 3.75 -4.76 2.70
N VAL A 411 3.47 -3.73 1.91
CA VAL A 411 4.37 -3.17 0.91
C VAL A 411 4.66 -1.71 1.23
N PRO A 412 5.82 -1.17 0.84
CA PRO A 412 5.99 0.28 0.89
C PRO A 412 5.09 0.87 -0.20
N ALA A 413 4.38 1.97 0.10
CA ALA A 413 3.49 2.63 -0.84
C ALA A 413 4.29 3.34 -1.95
N LEU A 414 4.81 2.55 -2.88
CA LEU A 414 5.61 2.94 -4.03
C LEU A 414 4.79 2.89 -5.31
N ARG A 415 5.25 3.63 -6.33
CA ARG A 415 4.53 3.82 -7.59
C ARG A 415 3.07 4.17 -7.29
N SER A 416 2.91 5.12 -6.36
CA SER A 416 1.65 5.45 -5.74
C SER A 416 1.23 6.87 -6.07
N ALA A 417 -0.06 7.12 -5.95
CA ALA A 417 -0.61 8.46 -5.94
C ALA A 417 -1.64 8.64 -4.84
N LEU A 418 -1.68 9.87 -4.36
CA LEU A 418 -2.67 10.42 -3.47
C LEU A 418 -3.65 11.26 -4.29
N GLY A 419 -4.92 10.83 -4.32
CA GLY A 419 -6.02 11.56 -4.94
C GLY A 419 -6.80 12.35 -3.90
N PHE A 420 -6.91 13.66 -4.06
CA PHE A 420 -7.74 14.55 -3.22
C PHE A 420 -8.06 15.85 -3.95
N GLY A 421 -9.24 16.44 -3.69
CA GLY A 421 -9.57 17.77 -4.23
C GLY A 421 -9.59 17.89 -5.76
N GLY A 422 -9.74 16.78 -6.50
CA GLY A 422 -9.65 16.76 -7.96
C GLY A 422 -8.21 16.69 -8.51
N GLU A 423 -7.23 16.60 -7.63
CA GLU A 423 -5.81 16.45 -7.98
C GLU A 423 -5.31 15.04 -7.65
N TRP A 424 -4.30 14.59 -8.41
CA TRP A 424 -3.53 13.40 -8.13
C TRP A 424 -2.07 13.77 -7.94
N ARG A 425 -1.56 13.53 -6.72
CA ARG A 425 -0.14 13.70 -6.40
C ARG A 425 0.56 12.35 -6.47
N LEU A 426 1.43 12.19 -7.45
CA LEU A 426 2.25 11.02 -7.70
C LEU A 426 3.59 11.16 -6.98
N PHE A 427 4.17 10.05 -6.56
CA PHE A 427 5.46 10.04 -5.87
C PHE A 427 6.44 9.04 -6.49
N ALA A 428 7.70 9.45 -6.57
CA ALA A 428 8.81 8.60 -7.02
C ALA A 428 10.09 9.00 -6.30
N GLY A 429 10.95 8.02 -6.00
CA GLY A 429 12.23 8.25 -5.36
C GLY A 429 13.37 7.53 -6.06
N ALA A 430 14.58 8.02 -5.86
CA ALA A 430 15.83 7.46 -6.36
C ALA A 430 16.84 7.35 -5.22
N GLY A 431 17.57 6.24 -5.18
CA GLY A 431 18.62 5.99 -4.20
C GLY A 431 19.91 6.68 -4.61
N SER A 432 20.36 7.63 -3.80
CA SER A 432 21.67 8.28 -3.94
C SER A 432 22.71 7.51 -3.13
N VAL A 433 23.80 7.16 -3.80
CA VAL A 433 24.99 6.52 -3.24
C VAL A 433 26.25 7.19 -3.81
N ALA A 434 27.42 6.84 -3.30
CA ALA A 434 28.68 7.35 -3.84
C ALA A 434 28.77 7.12 -5.37
N GLY A 435 29.02 8.20 -6.12
CA GLY A 435 29.07 8.17 -7.58
C GLY A 435 27.71 8.08 -8.28
N SER A 436 26.59 8.44 -7.62
CA SER A 436 25.35 8.72 -8.33
C SER A 436 25.43 10.01 -9.16
N ASP A 437 24.57 10.10 -10.17
CA ASP A 437 24.47 11.21 -11.11
C ASP A 437 23.06 11.82 -11.01
N PRO A 438 22.92 13.12 -10.67
CA PRO A 438 21.61 13.74 -10.48
C PRO A 438 20.69 13.68 -11.70
N SER A 439 21.26 13.73 -12.91
CA SER A 439 20.49 13.62 -14.15
C SER A 439 19.98 12.19 -14.39
N LYS A 440 20.76 11.17 -14.01
CA LYS A 440 20.30 9.77 -14.06
C LYS A 440 19.20 9.50 -13.04
N GLU A 441 19.33 10.02 -11.82
CA GLU A 441 18.29 9.88 -10.77
C GLU A 441 16.98 10.58 -11.17
N TRP A 442 17.08 11.75 -11.82
CA TRP A 442 15.91 12.41 -12.40
C TRP A 442 15.22 11.54 -13.47
N ALA A 443 15.99 10.94 -14.38
CA ALA A 443 15.45 10.05 -15.41
C ALA A 443 14.81 8.79 -14.80
N GLU A 444 15.45 8.20 -13.77
CA GLU A 444 14.91 7.04 -13.05
C GLU A 444 13.56 7.34 -12.40
N THR A 445 13.44 8.47 -11.72
CA THR A 445 12.16 8.86 -11.11
C THR A 445 11.09 9.17 -12.16
N GLN A 446 11.45 9.68 -13.34
CA GLN A 446 10.49 9.84 -14.46
C GLN A 446 9.92 8.51 -14.93
N ILE A 447 10.76 7.47 -14.97
CA ILE A 447 10.35 6.10 -15.26
C ILE A 447 9.42 5.56 -14.17
N LYS A 448 9.76 5.81 -12.89
CA LYS A 448 8.95 5.35 -11.73
C LYS A 448 7.58 6.01 -11.62
N PHE A 449 7.34 7.16 -12.23
CA PHE A 449 6.01 7.75 -12.35
C PHE A 449 5.11 7.08 -13.40
N GLN A 450 5.69 6.38 -14.38
CA GLN A 450 4.94 5.85 -15.53
C GLN A 450 3.79 4.90 -15.15
N PRO A 451 3.93 3.96 -14.18
CA PRO A 451 2.82 3.09 -13.79
C PRO A 451 1.55 3.85 -13.46
N VAL A 452 1.65 4.92 -12.67
CA VAL A 452 0.49 5.71 -12.26
C VAL A 452 0.03 6.63 -13.38
N LEU A 453 0.95 7.28 -14.11
CA LEU A 453 0.59 8.16 -15.22
C LEU A 453 -0.20 7.42 -16.31
N LYS A 454 0.18 6.19 -16.63
CA LYS A 454 -0.54 5.34 -17.60
C LYS A 454 -1.90 4.93 -17.07
N ALA A 455 -1.99 4.51 -15.82
CA ALA A 455 -3.27 4.15 -15.20
C ALA A 455 -4.27 5.31 -15.15
N LEU A 456 -3.80 6.53 -14.81
CA LEU A 456 -4.61 7.75 -14.87
C LEU A 456 -5.05 8.07 -16.30
N SER A 457 -4.16 7.86 -17.29
CA SER A 457 -4.47 8.12 -18.69
C SER A 457 -5.50 7.14 -19.25
N GLY A 458 -5.39 5.84 -18.94
CA GLY A 458 -6.33 4.81 -19.34
C GLY A 458 -7.65 4.83 -18.56
N ALA A 459 -7.73 5.55 -17.44
CA ALA A 459 -8.98 5.77 -16.70
C ALA A 459 -9.83 6.90 -17.33
N ARG A 460 -9.34 7.50 -18.41
CA ARG A 460 -10.11 8.41 -19.25
C ARG A 460 -10.94 7.57 -20.21
N ALA A 461 -12.21 7.91 -20.40
CA ALA A 461 -12.96 7.43 -21.55
C ALA A 461 -12.21 7.88 -22.83
N GLU A 462 -11.67 6.93 -23.58
CA GLU A 462 -11.06 7.19 -24.89
C GLU A 462 -12.14 7.79 -25.80
N LEU A 463 -11.84 8.96 -26.40
CA LEU A 463 -12.56 9.38 -27.59
C LEU A 463 -12.17 8.41 -28.70
N GLU A 464 -13.15 7.74 -29.31
CA GLU A 464 -12.93 7.19 -30.64
C GLU A 464 -12.37 8.31 -31.54
N PRO A 465 -11.37 8.01 -32.37
CA PRO A 465 -10.88 8.99 -33.34
C PRO A 465 -12.06 9.38 -34.22
N GLY A 466 -12.48 10.63 -34.12
CA GLY A 466 -13.60 11.15 -34.90
C GLY A 466 -13.40 10.83 -36.37
N ASP A 467 -14.44 10.24 -36.98
CA ASP A 467 -14.55 10.06 -38.41
C ASP A 467 -14.05 11.32 -39.10
N GLY A 468 -12.96 11.16 -39.85
CA GLY A 468 -12.50 12.15 -40.81
C GLY A 468 -13.58 12.32 -41.86
N GLY A 469 -14.50 13.25 -41.62
CA GLY A 469 -15.41 13.77 -42.62
C GLY A 469 -14.61 14.61 -43.62
N GLU A 470 -14.24 14.00 -44.74
CA GLU A 470 -14.00 14.72 -45.99
C GLU A 470 -15.28 15.48 -46.37
N SER A 471 -15.24 16.82 -46.38
CA SER A 471 -15.73 17.68 -47.47
C SER A 471 -15.30 19.13 -47.28
#